data_AF-H8GTI6-F1
#
_entry.id   AF-H8GTI6-F1
#
_cell.length_a   1.000
_cell.length_b   1.000
_cell.length_c   1.000
_cell.angle_alpha   90.00
_cell.angle_beta   90.00
_cell.angle_gamma   90.00
#
_symmetry.space_group_name_H-M   'P 1'
#
loop_
_entity.id
_entity.type
_entity.pdbx_description
1 polymer ?
#
loop_
_entity_poly.entity_id
_entity_poly.type
_entity_poly.pdbx_seq_one_letter_code
_entity_poly.pdbx_strand_id
1 'polypeptide(L)'
;MIHETLHALGVGTLWEADARVSLSGASDERSLVTRSAGRFYYTGARGVAAYRALGGRGDRIPLDADAGHWAGSTVCSEILSGDAGDYTGRVNPVSPITLGALEDLGYRVNRAAASPYTLPLHGCGVQSAPAPTKATPPDRRPVSYASCAAVRAAGAAPLRRGDPGYRAGLDGDGDGLACE
;
A
#
# COMPACT_ATOMS: atom_id res chain seq x y z
N MET A 1 -6.75 8.86 -3.96
CA MET A 1 -5.64 9.81 -3.66
C MET A 1 -4.27 9.14 -3.62
N ILE A 2 -4.11 7.94 -3.02
CA ILE A 2 -2.80 7.25 -2.97
C ILE A 2 -2.26 6.90 -4.37
N HIS A 3 -3.12 6.42 -5.28
CA HIS A 3 -2.76 6.13 -6.68
C HIS A 3 -2.05 7.31 -7.36
N GLU A 4 -2.70 8.47 -7.41
CA GLU A 4 -2.12 9.70 -7.98
C GLU A 4 -0.85 10.16 -7.26
N THR A 5 -0.77 9.92 -5.95
CA THR A 5 0.44 10.25 -5.17
C THR A 5 1.62 9.38 -5.62
N LEU A 6 1.40 8.10 -5.93
CA LEU A 6 2.45 7.21 -6.40
C LEU A 6 2.94 7.60 -7.81
N HIS A 7 2.04 8.08 -8.67
CA HIS A 7 2.42 8.70 -9.95
C HIS A 7 3.25 9.96 -9.75
N ALA A 8 2.87 10.83 -8.81
CA ALA A 8 3.67 12.01 -8.48
C ALA A 8 5.06 11.65 -7.92
N LEU A 9 5.19 10.49 -7.27
CA LEU A 9 6.46 9.95 -6.80
C LEU A 9 7.28 9.22 -7.89
N GLY A 10 6.75 9.07 -9.11
CA GLY A 10 7.49 8.55 -10.27
C GLY A 10 7.12 7.13 -10.70
N VAL A 11 6.30 6.40 -9.94
CA VAL A 11 5.86 5.05 -10.35
C VAL A 11 4.83 5.21 -11.45
N GLY A 12 5.06 4.62 -12.62
CA GLY A 12 4.15 4.81 -13.77
C GLY A 12 4.36 6.08 -14.59
N THR A 13 5.24 6.98 -14.16
CA THR A 13 5.48 8.28 -14.83
C THR A 13 6.93 8.49 -15.19
N LEU A 14 7.85 8.17 -14.27
CA LEU A 14 9.27 8.48 -14.46
C LEU A 14 10.10 7.24 -14.75
N TRP A 15 9.71 6.06 -14.28
CA TRP A 15 10.37 4.75 -14.54
C TRP A 15 11.89 4.74 -14.70
N GLU A 16 12.62 5.70 -14.14
CA GLU A 16 14.04 5.89 -14.34
C GLU A 16 14.70 5.94 -12.97
N ALA A 17 15.73 5.12 -12.78
CA ALA A 17 16.46 5.09 -11.52
C ALA A 17 17.21 6.42 -11.30
N ASP A 18 16.93 7.08 -10.16
CA ASP A 18 17.67 8.26 -9.67
C ASP A 18 17.56 9.52 -10.55
N ALA A 19 16.36 9.79 -11.10
CA ALA A 19 16.08 10.98 -11.91
C ALA A 19 15.89 12.26 -11.06
N ARG A 20 16.99 12.83 -10.54
CA ARG A 20 17.12 14.29 -10.62
C ARG A 20 17.30 14.58 -12.11
N VAL A 21 16.36 15.29 -12.73
CA VAL A 21 16.36 15.66 -14.15
C VAL A 21 17.77 15.90 -14.67
N SER A 22 18.23 15.08 -15.63
CA SER A 22 19.49 15.34 -16.32
C SER A 22 19.30 16.57 -17.21
N LEU A 23 19.86 17.70 -16.80
CA LEU A 23 19.82 18.97 -17.55
C LEU A 23 20.67 18.94 -18.83
N SER A 24 21.36 17.83 -19.13
CA SER A 24 22.31 17.71 -20.24
C SER A 24 21.73 17.14 -21.54
N GLY A 25 20.50 16.57 -21.50
CA GLY A 25 19.84 16.04 -22.69
C GLY A 25 20.44 14.75 -23.27
N ALA A 26 21.38 14.11 -22.58
CA ALA A 26 21.80 12.75 -22.89
C ALA A 26 20.85 11.75 -22.21
N SER A 27 20.36 10.73 -22.94
CA SER A 27 19.62 9.62 -22.33
C SER A 27 20.61 8.71 -21.61
N ASP A 28 20.70 8.87 -20.29
CA ASP A 28 21.22 7.82 -19.42
C ASP A 28 20.19 6.69 -19.49
N GLU A 29 20.44 5.58 -20.18
CA GLU A 29 19.54 4.41 -20.15
C GLU A 29 19.50 3.83 -18.72
N ARG A 30 18.72 4.46 -17.85
CA ARG A 30 18.31 4.02 -16.51
C ARG A 30 16.83 3.70 -16.47
N SER A 31 16.20 3.60 -17.64
CA SER A 31 14.81 3.20 -17.76
C SER A 31 14.65 1.78 -17.22
N LEU A 32 13.78 1.68 -16.23
CA LEU A 32 13.27 0.44 -15.65
C LEU A 32 12.14 -0.13 -16.51
N VAL A 33 11.95 0.35 -17.75
CA VAL A 33 10.95 -0.16 -18.68
C VAL A 33 11.61 -0.57 -19.99
N THR A 34 11.19 -1.73 -20.49
CA THR A 34 11.57 -2.23 -21.81
C THR A 34 10.34 -2.57 -22.64
N ARG A 35 10.48 -2.49 -23.96
CA ARG A 35 9.45 -2.92 -24.90
C ARG A 35 9.92 -4.16 -25.65
N SER A 36 9.11 -5.21 -25.66
CA SER A 36 9.42 -6.48 -26.30
C SER A 36 8.17 -7.07 -26.93
N ALA A 37 8.26 -7.45 -28.21
CA ALA A 37 7.12 -7.96 -28.99
C ALA A 37 5.86 -7.07 -28.88
N GLY A 38 6.04 -5.75 -28.92
CA GLY A 38 4.96 -4.77 -28.86
C GLY A 38 4.41 -4.47 -27.46
N ARG A 39 4.83 -5.20 -26.41
CA ARG A 39 4.37 -5.03 -25.02
C ARG A 39 5.42 -4.35 -24.14
N PHE A 40 4.96 -3.63 -23.12
CA PHE A 40 5.81 -2.98 -22.14
C PHE A 40 6.00 -3.83 -20.90
N TYR A 41 7.19 -3.73 -20.30
CA TYR A 41 7.56 -4.46 -19.11
C TYR A 41 8.44 -3.63 -18.20
N TYR A 42 8.18 -3.72 -16.90
CA TYR A 42 9.04 -3.19 -15.85
C TYR A 42 10.16 -4.17 -15.50
N THR A 43 11.37 -3.66 -15.29
CA THR A 43 12.62 -4.43 -15.11
C THR A 43 13.39 -4.09 -13.84
N GLY A 44 12.87 -3.21 -12.98
CA GLY A 44 13.54 -2.85 -11.72
C GLY A 44 13.72 -4.04 -10.79
N ALA A 45 14.94 -4.18 -10.26
CA ALA A 45 15.39 -5.40 -9.58
C ALA A 45 14.57 -5.71 -8.31
N ARG A 46 14.23 -4.70 -7.50
CA ARG A 46 13.50 -4.89 -6.25
C ARG A 46 12.03 -5.13 -6.51
N GLY A 47 11.41 -4.40 -7.44
CA GLY A 47 10.03 -4.65 -7.85
C GLY A 47 9.85 -6.05 -8.44
N VAL A 48 10.75 -6.46 -9.35
CA VAL A 48 10.76 -7.82 -9.94
C VAL A 48 10.99 -8.90 -8.88
N ALA A 49 11.89 -8.67 -7.92
CA ALA A 49 12.11 -9.62 -6.82
C ALA A 49 10.85 -9.80 -5.96
N ALA A 50 10.15 -8.70 -5.63
CA ALA A 50 8.88 -8.75 -4.90
C ALA A 50 7.79 -9.49 -5.68
N TYR A 51 7.67 -9.22 -6.99
CA TYR A 51 6.73 -9.93 -7.87
C TYR A 51 6.97 -11.45 -7.89
N ARG A 52 8.24 -11.86 -8.01
CA ARG A 52 8.62 -13.29 -7.95
C ARG A 52 8.35 -13.92 -6.60
N ALA A 53 8.60 -13.21 -5.50
CA ALA A 53 8.32 -13.69 -4.15
C ALA A 53 6.82 -13.95 -3.92
N LEU A 54 5.94 -13.24 -4.64
CA LEU A 54 4.50 -13.46 -4.65
C LEU A 54 4.05 -14.58 -5.62
N GLY A 55 4.98 -15.27 -6.27
CA GLY A 55 4.72 -16.36 -7.21
C GLY A 55 4.65 -15.94 -8.69
N GLY A 56 4.93 -14.67 -8.99
CA GLY A 56 5.00 -14.16 -10.36
C GLY A 56 6.09 -14.87 -11.18
N ARG A 57 5.86 -15.03 -12.48
CA ARG A 57 6.78 -15.74 -13.40
C ARG A 57 7.56 -14.76 -14.27
N GLY A 58 8.79 -15.14 -14.62
CA GLY A 58 9.67 -14.35 -15.50
C GLY A 58 10.59 -13.41 -14.75
N ASP A 59 11.28 -12.54 -15.50
CA ASP A 59 12.29 -11.58 -15.03
C ASP A 59 11.87 -10.12 -15.17
N ARG A 60 10.60 -9.91 -15.50
CA ARG A 60 10.02 -8.60 -15.76
C ARG A 60 8.52 -8.64 -15.48
N ILE A 61 7.95 -7.50 -15.11
CA ILE A 61 6.53 -7.37 -14.77
C ILE A 61 5.82 -6.74 -15.96
N PRO A 62 4.76 -7.34 -16.52
CA PRO A 62 3.97 -6.72 -17.58
C PRO A 62 3.35 -5.38 -17.13
N LEU A 63 3.40 -4.39 -18.02
CA LEU A 63 2.73 -3.11 -17.88
C LEU A 63 1.56 -3.02 -18.86
N ASP A 64 0.62 -2.12 -18.60
CA ASP A 64 -0.42 -1.77 -19.56
C ASP A 64 0.17 -1.04 -20.78
N ALA A 65 -0.66 -0.86 -21.81
CA ALA A 65 -0.22 -0.30 -23.09
C ALA A 65 0.29 1.15 -22.99
N ASP A 66 -0.16 1.89 -21.96
CA ASP A 66 0.33 3.23 -21.62
C ASP A 66 1.71 3.21 -20.94
N ALA A 67 2.21 2.02 -20.60
CA ALA A 67 3.39 1.79 -19.77
C ALA A 67 3.33 2.48 -18.38
N GLY A 68 2.22 3.08 -18.00
CA GLY A 68 2.07 3.84 -16.75
C GLY A 68 1.51 2.99 -15.62
N HIS A 69 0.88 1.87 -15.94
CA HIS A 69 0.26 1.00 -14.96
C HIS A 69 0.84 -0.40 -14.98
N TRP A 70 0.79 -1.07 -13.83
CA TRP A 70 0.90 -2.51 -13.81
C TRP A 70 -0.20 -3.11 -14.67
N ALA A 71 0.12 -4.10 -15.50
CA ALA A 71 -0.91 -4.71 -16.33
C ALA A 71 -2.02 -5.28 -15.44
N GLY A 72 -3.26 -4.82 -15.61
CA GLY A 72 -4.35 -5.23 -14.72
C GLY A 72 -4.65 -6.74 -14.78
N SER A 73 -4.50 -7.34 -15.95
CA SER A 73 -4.48 -8.81 -16.13
C SER A 73 -3.42 -9.56 -15.30
N THR A 74 -2.39 -8.88 -14.81
CA THR A 74 -1.30 -9.46 -14.01
C THR A 74 -1.51 -9.26 -12.51
N VAL A 75 -1.91 -8.05 -12.08
CA VAL A 75 -1.94 -7.68 -10.66
C VAL A 75 -3.34 -7.34 -10.12
N CYS A 76 -4.34 -7.28 -10.99
CA CYS A 76 -5.76 -7.01 -10.72
C CYS A 76 -6.01 -5.74 -9.89
N SER A 77 -6.40 -5.87 -8.63
CA SER A 77 -6.81 -4.73 -7.79
C SER A 77 -5.67 -4.01 -7.09
N GLU A 78 -4.41 -4.27 -7.44
CA GLU A 78 -3.25 -3.51 -6.93
C GLU A 78 -3.43 -2.00 -7.19
N ILE A 79 -2.95 -1.15 -6.27
CA ILE A 79 -3.20 0.29 -6.31
C ILE A 79 -2.82 0.98 -7.62
N LEU A 80 -1.79 0.52 -8.34
CA LEU A 80 -1.29 1.09 -9.61
C LEU A 80 -1.61 0.23 -10.83
N SER A 81 -2.57 -0.66 -10.70
CA SER A 81 -3.14 -1.38 -11.84
C SER A 81 -4.02 -0.46 -12.68
N GLY A 82 -4.03 -0.63 -14.01
CA GLY A 82 -5.00 0.04 -14.88
C GLY A 82 -6.45 -0.41 -14.62
N ASP A 83 -6.61 -1.60 -14.02
CA ASP A 83 -7.92 -2.17 -13.61
C ASP A 83 -8.23 -1.87 -12.12
N ALA A 84 -7.50 -0.96 -11.47
CA ALA A 84 -7.68 -0.61 -10.07
C ALA A 84 -9.04 0.08 -9.82
N GLY A 85 -10.06 -0.72 -9.53
CA GLY A 85 -11.42 -0.23 -9.23
C GLY A 85 -12.53 -1.16 -9.72
N ASP A 86 -12.23 -1.98 -10.74
CA ASP A 86 -13.22 -2.88 -11.36
C ASP A 86 -13.47 -4.16 -10.56
N TYR A 87 -12.55 -4.48 -9.64
CA TYR A 87 -12.64 -5.67 -8.79
C TYR A 87 -12.84 -5.29 -7.32
N THR A 88 -14.11 -5.18 -6.94
CA THR A 88 -14.65 -5.24 -5.57
C THR A 88 -14.46 -3.98 -4.73
N GLY A 89 -15.51 -3.54 -4.03
CA GLY A 89 -15.51 -2.41 -3.09
C GLY A 89 -14.54 -2.56 -1.90
N ARG A 90 -13.24 -2.56 -2.18
CA ARG A 90 -12.10 -2.69 -1.28
C ARG A 90 -11.11 -1.57 -1.56
N VAL A 91 -10.29 -1.27 -0.55
CA VAL A 91 -9.11 -0.41 -0.69
C VAL A 91 -8.08 -1.15 -1.55
N ASN A 92 -7.69 -0.59 -2.69
CA ASN A 92 -6.60 -1.12 -3.50
C ASN A 92 -5.28 -1.10 -2.68
N PRO A 93 -4.59 -2.25 -2.51
CA PRO A 93 -3.41 -2.31 -1.65
C PRO A 93 -2.20 -1.69 -2.32
N VAL A 94 -1.39 -0.97 -1.54
CA VAL A 94 0.01 -0.70 -1.89
C VAL A 94 0.79 -1.99 -1.66
N SER A 95 1.09 -2.72 -2.74
CA SER A 95 1.73 -4.03 -2.65
C SER A 95 3.24 -3.94 -2.40
N PRO A 96 3.89 -5.06 -2.01
CA PRO A 96 5.34 -5.17 -2.02
C PRO A 96 5.99 -4.85 -3.38
N ILE A 97 5.27 -5.05 -4.50
CA ILE A 97 5.75 -4.75 -5.85
C ILE A 97 5.93 -3.24 -5.99
N THR A 98 4.90 -2.47 -5.64
CA THR A 98 4.93 -1.00 -5.70
C THR A 98 5.96 -0.40 -4.74
N LEU A 99 6.12 -0.96 -3.52
CA LEU A 99 7.18 -0.53 -2.62
C LEU A 99 8.58 -0.85 -3.17
N GLY A 100 8.77 -2.02 -3.78
CA GLY A 100 10.03 -2.36 -4.44
C GLY A 100 10.35 -1.42 -5.61
N ALA A 101 9.33 -1.04 -6.38
CA ALA A 101 9.48 -0.09 -7.46
C ALA A 101 9.90 1.30 -6.98
N LEU A 102 9.35 1.79 -5.88
CA LEU A 102 9.79 3.03 -5.23
C LEU A 102 11.27 2.95 -4.81
N GLU A 103 11.75 1.83 -4.30
CA GLU A 103 13.18 1.70 -3.97
C GLU A 103 14.09 1.64 -5.19
N ASP A 104 13.62 1.06 -6.29
CA ASP A 104 14.34 1.07 -7.56
C ASP A 104 14.41 2.48 -8.17
N LEU A 105 13.43 3.33 -7.87
CA LEU A 105 13.47 4.77 -8.16
C LEU A 105 14.38 5.56 -7.19
N GLY A 106 14.92 4.93 -6.14
CA GLY A 106 15.86 5.54 -5.20
C GLY A 106 15.24 5.98 -3.86
N TYR A 107 13.95 5.76 -3.64
CA TYR A 107 13.32 6.07 -2.35
C TYR A 107 13.75 5.10 -1.26
N ARG A 108 13.79 5.59 -0.02
CA ARG A 108 13.84 4.72 1.17
C ARG A 108 12.42 4.40 1.59
N VAL A 109 12.05 3.12 1.61
CA VAL A 109 10.71 2.67 2.00
C VAL A 109 10.77 1.73 3.19
N ASN A 110 9.69 1.67 3.97
CA ASN A 110 9.49 0.61 4.95
C ASN A 110 8.75 -0.57 4.30
N ARG A 111 9.49 -1.57 3.80
CA ARG A 111 8.90 -2.76 3.14
C ARG A 111 7.92 -3.53 4.02
N ALA A 112 8.10 -3.51 5.34
CA ALA A 112 7.23 -4.21 6.28
C ALA A 112 5.83 -3.55 6.40
N ALA A 113 5.68 -2.32 5.90
CA ALA A 113 4.40 -1.60 5.88
C ALA A 113 3.56 -1.86 4.62
N ALA A 114 3.97 -2.78 3.74
CA ALA A 114 3.16 -3.18 2.59
C ALA A 114 1.79 -3.68 3.05
N SER A 115 0.74 -3.30 2.31
CA SER A 115 -0.59 -3.86 2.54
C SER A 115 -0.56 -5.37 2.25
N PRO A 116 -1.31 -6.20 3.00
CA PRO A 116 -1.51 -7.59 2.64
C PRO A 116 -1.94 -7.72 1.18
N TYR A 117 -1.17 -8.46 0.40
CA TYR A 117 -1.38 -8.62 -1.02
C TYR A 117 -1.03 -10.04 -1.44
N THR A 118 -1.85 -10.63 -2.29
CA THR A 118 -1.62 -11.93 -2.91
C THR A 118 -1.73 -11.73 -4.41
N LEU A 119 -0.69 -12.15 -5.13
CA LEU A 119 -0.71 -12.05 -6.58
C LEU A 119 -1.74 -13.06 -7.14
N PRO A 120 -2.68 -12.63 -8.00
CA PRO A 120 -3.75 -13.47 -8.52
C PRO A 120 -3.25 -14.37 -9.66
N LEU A 121 -2.54 -15.44 -9.31
CA LEU A 121 -1.89 -16.36 -10.25
C LEU A 121 -2.85 -17.16 -11.15
N HIS A 122 -4.14 -17.20 -10.80
CA HIS A 122 -5.17 -17.96 -11.50
C HIS A 122 -6.26 -17.05 -12.10
N GLY A 123 -5.87 -15.82 -12.45
CA GLY A 123 -6.76 -14.77 -12.95
C GLY A 123 -7.35 -13.91 -11.84
N CYS A 124 -7.97 -12.79 -12.23
CA CYS A 124 -8.64 -11.84 -11.34
C CYS A 124 -9.94 -12.40 -10.78
N GLY A 125 -9.87 -13.55 -10.09
CA GLY A 125 -10.96 -14.01 -9.24
C GLY A 125 -11.14 -12.99 -8.11
N VAL A 126 -12.40 -12.69 -7.76
CA VAL A 126 -12.75 -11.91 -6.56
C VAL A 126 -12.41 -12.71 -5.30
N GLN A 127 -11.15 -13.06 -5.10
CA GLN A 127 -10.71 -13.72 -3.89
C GLN A 127 -10.68 -12.68 -2.77
N SER A 128 -11.46 -12.97 -1.73
CA SER A 128 -11.30 -12.38 -0.41
C SER A 128 -9.91 -12.68 0.09
N ALA A 129 -9.01 -11.69 -0.05
CA ALA A 129 -7.84 -11.62 0.83
C ALA A 129 -8.36 -11.84 2.26
N PRO A 130 -7.66 -12.64 3.09
CA PRO A 130 -7.98 -12.66 4.50
C PRO A 130 -7.94 -11.20 4.94
N ALA A 131 -9.02 -10.71 5.55
CA ALA A 131 -8.96 -9.41 6.20
C ALA A 131 -7.70 -9.41 7.07
N PRO A 132 -6.95 -8.30 7.14
CA PRO A 132 -5.85 -8.21 8.10
C PRO A 132 -6.40 -8.74 9.40
N THR A 133 -5.78 -9.79 9.96
CA THR A 133 -6.19 -10.34 11.24
C THR A 133 -6.16 -9.17 12.19
N LYS A 134 -7.35 -8.60 12.49
CA LYS A 134 -7.51 -7.73 13.64
C LYS A 134 -6.91 -8.54 14.76
N ALA A 135 -5.85 -8.03 15.37
CA ALA A 135 -5.47 -8.49 16.69
C ALA A 135 -6.77 -8.63 17.47
N THR A 136 -7.07 -9.85 17.94
CA THR A 136 -8.29 -10.14 18.70
C THR A 136 -8.44 -9.00 19.70
N PRO A 137 -9.49 -8.16 19.58
CA PRO A 137 -9.73 -7.13 20.58
C PRO A 137 -9.74 -7.86 21.93
N PRO A 138 -9.03 -7.37 22.96
CA PRO A 138 -9.17 -7.94 24.28
C PRO A 138 -10.67 -8.07 24.58
N ASP A 139 -11.01 -9.22 25.15
CA ASP A 139 -12.34 -9.67 25.55
C ASP A 139 -13.29 -8.47 25.77
N ARG A 140 -14.38 -8.37 24.99
CA ARG A 140 -15.37 -7.28 25.08
C ARG A 140 -16.22 -7.39 26.35
N ARG A 141 -15.56 -7.46 27.49
CA ARG A 141 -16.17 -7.12 28.77
C ARG A 141 -16.36 -5.61 28.79
N PRO A 142 -17.48 -5.10 29.29
CA PRO A 142 -17.65 -3.66 29.48
C PRO A 142 -16.58 -3.18 30.47
N VAL A 143 -15.48 -2.63 29.94
CA VAL A 143 -14.47 -1.94 30.73
C VAL A 143 -15.09 -0.61 31.12
N SER A 144 -15.27 -0.37 32.41
CA SER A 144 -15.73 0.92 32.95
C SER A 144 -14.64 1.50 33.82
N TYR A 145 -14.20 2.71 33.50
CA TYR A 145 -13.22 3.43 34.30
C TYR A 145 -13.92 4.43 35.22
N ALA A 146 -13.56 4.38 36.52
CA ALA A 146 -14.11 5.29 37.52
C ALA A 146 -13.69 6.75 37.26
N SER A 147 -12.46 6.99 36.80
CA SER A 147 -11.89 8.32 36.56
C SER A 147 -10.72 8.28 35.56
N CYS A 148 -10.30 9.44 35.07
CA CYS A 148 -9.12 9.55 34.19
C CYS A 148 -7.81 9.08 34.84
N ALA A 149 -7.71 9.12 36.17
CA ALA A 149 -6.58 8.52 36.87
C ALA A 149 -6.53 6.98 36.67
N ALA A 150 -7.70 6.32 36.71
CA ALA A 150 -7.79 4.89 36.44
C ALA A 150 -7.46 4.56 34.97
N VAL A 151 -7.88 5.42 34.04
CA VAL A 151 -7.58 5.27 32.60
C VAL A 151 -6.06 5.35 32.35
N ARG A 152 -5.38 6.35 32.95
CA ARG A 152 -3.92 6.51 32.82
C ARG A 152 -3.15 5.40 33.53
N ALA A 153 -3.59 4.98 34.72
CA ALA A 153 -2.98 3.86 35.44
C ALA A 153 -3.07 2.53 34.67
N ALA A 154 -4.13 2.36 33.88
CA ALA A 154 -4.29 1.22 32.97
C ALA A 154 -3.53 1.36 31.64
N GLY A 155 -2.87 2.50 31.39
CA GLY A 155 -2.19 2.78 30.13
C GLY A 155 -3.14 2.94 28.93
N ALA A 156 -4.42 3.25 29.18
CA ALA A 156 -5.47 3.34 28.16
C ALA A 156 -5.79 4.77 27.72
N ALA A 157 -5.11 5.79 28.25
CA ALA A 157 -5.31 7.18 27.89
C ALA A 157 -4.46 7.59 26.67
N PRO A 158 -4.94 8.49 25.80
CA PRO A 158 -6.29 9.08 25.78
C PRO A 158 -7.33 8.12 25.18
N LEU A 159 -8.58 8.19 25.66
CA LEU A 159 -9.70 7.38 25.14
C LEU A 159 -10.47 8.14 24.08
N ARG A 160 -10.87 7.50 22.99
CA ARG A 160 -11.67 8.10 21.92
C ARG A 160 -13.13 7.69 22.02
N ARG A 161 -14.02 8.53 21.47
CA ARG A 161 -15.44 8.17 21.30
C ARG A 161 -15.57 6.85 20.53
N GLY A 162 -16.09 5.82 21.20
CA GLY A 162 -16.24 4.46 20.67
C GLY A 162 -15.25 3.44 21.24
N ASP A 163 -14.22 3.89 21.98
CA ASP A 163 -13.30 2.99 22.68
C ASP A 163 -13.97 2.34 23.90
N PRO A 164 -13.63 1.08 24.23
CA PRO A 164 -14.06 0.45 25.46
C PRO A 164 -13.67 1.28 26.69
N GLY A 165 -14.67 1.70 27.47
CA GLY A 165 -14.48 2.54 28.67
C GLY A 165 -14.56 4.04 28.42
N TYR A 166 -14.74 4.50 27.18
CA TYR A 166 -15.12 5.89 26.92
C TYR A 166 -16.53 6.18 27.48
N ARG A 167 -16.67 7.30 28.18
CA ARG A 167 -17.96 7.89 28.57
C ARG A 167 -17.82 9.41 28.56
N ALA A 168 -18.91 10.11 28.22
CA ALA A 168 -18.93 11.58 28.17
C ALA A 168 -18.48 12.23 29.50
N GLY A 169 -18.69 11.57 30.64
CA GLY A 169 -18.20 12.06 31.95
C GLY A 169 -16.69 11.99 32.16
N LEU A 170 -15.91 11.45 31.21
CA LEU A 170 -14.44 11.46 31.20
C LEU A 170 -13.87 12.44 30.16
N ASP A 171 -14.75 13.00 29.32
CA ASP A 171 -14.47 13.92 28.22
C ASP A 171 -14.96 15.31 28.66
N GLY A 172 -14.07 16.04 29.35
CA GLY A 172 -14.44 17.24 30.09
C GLY A 172 -14.80 18.42 29.20
N ASP A 173 -14.20 18.49 28.01
CA ASP A 173 -14.43 19.52 27.00
C ASP A 173 -15.35 19.06 25.86
N GLY A 174 -15.59 17.75 25.74
CA GLY A 174 -16.60 17.16 24.86
C GLY A 174 -16.12 16.95 23.42
N ASP A 175 -14.82 17.05 23.15
CA ASP A 175 -14.25 17.01 21.81
C ASP A 175 -14.19 15.58 21.23
N GLY A 176 -14.44 14.56 22.06
CA GLY A 176 -14.38 13.15 21.71
C GLY A 176 -13.08 12.44 22.12
N LEU A 177 -12.18 13.11 22.82
CA LEU A 177 -10.98 12.58 23.46
C LEU A 177 -11.09 12.73 24.98
N ALA A 178 -11.40 11.64 25.66
CA ALA A 178 -11.41 11.61 27.11
C ALA A 178 -10.01 11.42 27.69
N CYS A 179 -9.76 12.07 28.83
CA CYS A 179 -8.58 11.87 29.68
C CYS A 179 -7.23 12.18 29.00
N GLU A 180 -7.18 13.24 28.20
CA GLU A 180 -5.94 13.91 27.80
C GLU A 180 -5.01 14.26 28.99
#